data_AF-A0A3D9BLZ2-F1
#
_entry.id   AF-A0A3D9BLZ2-F1
#
_cell.length_a   1.000
_cell.length_b   1.000
_cell.length_c   1.000
_cell.angle_alpha   90.00
_cell.angle_beta   90.00
_cell.angle_gamma   90.00
#
_symmetry.space_group_name_H-M   'P 1'
#
loop_
_entity.id
_entity.type
_entity.pdbx_description
1 polymer ?
#
loop_
_entity_poly.entity_id
_entity_poly.type
_entity_poly.pdbx_seq_one_letter_code
_entity_poly.pdbx_strand_id
1 'polypeptide(L)'
;MTNAEGERVQVPVERRVRAWFFEQDGGWYVQCRYGARVLLVDGENNAVFVDALEDVELVLDAFQAAAAEGKLDDAIAEVAERKRRSQ
;
A
#
# COMPACT_ATOMS: atom_id res chain seq x y z
N MET A 1 11.96 -6.60 22.54
CA MET A 1 11.74 -7.32 23.82
C MET A 1 13.12 -7.57 24.43
N THR A 2 13.28 -7.52 25.75
CA THR A 2 14.55 -7.88 26.39
C THR A 2 14.47 -9.34 26.80
N ASN A 3 15.40 -10.19 26.36
CA ASN A 3 15.43 -11.60 26.77
C ASN A 3 15.89 -11.71 28.24
N ALA A 4 15.81 -12.92 28.81
CA ALA A 4 16.19 -13.16 30.20
C ALA A 4 17.68 -12.87 30.51
N GLU A 5 18.53 -12.77 29.49
CA GLU A 5 19.96 -12.45 29.60
C GLU A 5 20.25 -10.94 29.46
N GLY A 6 19.22 -10.11 29.36
CA GLY A 6 19.36 -8.65 29.32
C GLY A 6 19.62 -8.08 27.93
N GLU A 7 19.59 -8.89 26.88
CA GLU A 7 19.84 -8.47 25.50
C GLU A 7 18.55 -8.00 24.82
N ARG A 8 18.65 -6.91 24.05
CA ARG A 8 17.53 -6.43 23.23
C ARG A 8 17.39 -7.33 22.00
N VAL A 9 16.40 -8.20 22.03
CA VAL A 9 16.06 -9.08 20.91
C VAL A 9 14.88 -8.52 20.11
N GLN A 10 15.01 -8.57 18.79
CA GLN A 10 13.89 -8.36 17.88
C GLN A 10 13.12 -9.67 17.76
N VAL A 11 11.92 -9.69 18.36
CA VAL A 11 11.00 -10.82 18.25
C VAL A 11 10.06 -10.54 17.08
N PRO A 12 9.98 -11.44 16.08
CA PRO A 12 9.00 -11.30 15.03
C PRO A 12 7.61 -11.51 15.63
N VAL A 13 6.87 -10.41 15.74
CA VAL A 13 5.45 -10.43 16.11
C VAL A 13 4.60 -10.50 14.86
N GLU A 14 3.56 -11.33 14.92
CA GLU A 14 2.44 -11.30 13.98
C GLU A 14 1.96 -9.86 13.85
N ARG A 15 2.02 -9.30 12.64
CA ARG A 15 1.49 -7.97 12.36
C ARG A 15 0.22 -8.13 11.53
N ARG A 16 -0.88 -7.60 12.05
CA ARG A 16 -2.12 -7.48 11.28
C ARG A 16 -1.84 -6.67 10.01
N VAL A 17 -2.14 -7.26 8.86
CA VAL A 17 -2.11 -6.53 7.58
C VAL A 17 -3.22 -5.50 7.64
N ARG A 18 -2.86 -4.23 7.51
CA ARG A 18 -3.83 -3.15 7.42
C ARG A 18 -4.42 -3.19 6.01
N ALA A 19 -5.74 -3.35 5.92
CA ALA A 19 -6.45 -3.18 4.66
C ALA A 19 -6.28 -1.72 4.20
N TRP A 20 -5.84 -1.55 2.96
CA TRP A 20 -5.68 -0.24 2.31
C TRP A 20 -6.89 0.12 1.43
N PHE A 21 -7.99 -0.61 1.60
CA PHE A 21 -9.30 -0.29 1.04
C PHE A 21 -10.27 0.13 2.15
N PHE A 22 -11.21 1.01 1.84
CA PHE A 22 -12.17 1.54 2.81
C PHE A 22 -13.48 1.91 2.11
N GLU A 23 -14.59 1.77 2.85
CA GLU A 23 -15.90 2.17 2.37
C GLU A 23 -16.07 3.69 2.52
N GLN A 24 -16.50 4.35 1.45
CA GLN A 24 -16.91 5.75 1.43
C GLN A 24 -17.99 5.98 0.36
N ASP A 25 -18.89 6.92 0.61
CA ASP A 25 -19.93 7.38 -0.34
C ASP A 25 -20.79 6.25 -0.96
N GLY A 26 -20.95 5.14 -0.23
CA GLY A 26 -21.74 3.98 -0.68
C GLY A 26 -20.99 2.98 -1.54
N GLY A 27 -19.67 3.14 -1.71
CA GLY A 27 -18.81 2.16 -2.37
C GLY A 27 -17.46 2.00 -1.67
N TRP A 28 -16.52 1.34 -2.34
CA TRP A 28 -15.22 0.97 -1.81
C TRP A 28 -14.09 1.62 -2.59
N TYR A 29 -13.17 2.24 -1.87
CA TYR A 29 -11.98 2.85 -2.43
C TYR A 29 -10.76 1.99 -2.11
N VAL A 30 -10.03 1.56 -3.13
CA VAL A 30 -8.82 0.74 -3.01
C VAL A 30 -7.60 1.61 -3.34
N GLN A 31 -6.73 1.84 -2.36
CA GLN A 31 -5.48 2.59 -2.57
C GLN A 31 -4.30 1.64 -2.80
N CYS A 32 -3.51 1.90 -3.84
CA CYS A 32 -2.21 1.27 -4.01
C CYS A 32 -1.15 2.08 -3.22
N ARG A 33 -0.40 1.42 -2.34
CA ARG A 33 0.59 2.08 -1.48
C ARG A 33 1.95 1.42 -1.53
N TYR A 34 2.98 2.26 -1.49
CA TYR A 34 4.36 1.86 -1.28
C TYR A 34 4.84 2.35 0.09
N GLY A 35 4.93 1.42 1.04
CA GLY A 35 5.22 1.75 2.44
C GLY A 35 4.17 2.70 3.03
N ALA A 36 4.59 3.90 3.43
CA ALA A 36 3.69 4.94 3.94
C ALA A 36 3.05 5.83 2.85
N ARG A 37 3.49 5.70 1.59
CA ARG A 37 3.16 6.61 0.49
C ARG A 37 2.04 6.03 -0.37
N VAL A 38 1.13 6.89 -0.84
CA VAL A 38 0.07 6.52 -1.79
C VAL A 38 0.60 6.70 -3.21
N LEU A 39 0.38 5.71 -4.07
CA LEU A 39 0.72 5.76 -5.48
C LEU A 39 -0.46 6.34 -6.26
N LEU A 40 -0.15 7.13 -7.29
CA LEU A 40 -1.14 7.56 -8.28
C LEU A 40 -1.24 6.44 -9.32
N VAL A 41 -2.37 5.72 -9.32
CA VAL A 41 -2.53 4.46 -10.06
C VAL A 41 -2.60 4.70 -11.57
N ASP A 42 -3.27 5.78 -11.97
CA ASP A 42 -3.39 6.26 -13.36
C ASP A 42 -2.61 7.56 -13.61
N GLY A 43 -1.82 8.01 -12.63
CA GLY A 43 -1.10 9.28 -12.67
C GLY A 43 -1.90 10.49 -12.15
N GLU A 44 -3.23 10.38 -12.03
CA GLU A 44 -4.09 11.45 -11.50
C GLU A 44 -4.80 11.05 -10.20
N ASN A 45 -5.31 9.82 -10.12
CA ASN A 45 -6.10 9.35 -8.99
C ASN A 45 -5.29 8.44 -8.06
N ASN A 46 -5.51 8.64 -6.77
CA ASN A 46 -4.80 7.93 -5.71
C ASN A 46 -5.52 6.65 -5.24
N ALA A 47 -6.73 6.40 -5.74
CA ALA A 47 -7.55 5.25 -5.39
C ALA A 47 -8.45 4.84 -6.56
N VAL A 48 -8.79 3.54 -6.61
CA VAL A 48 -9.80 2.99 -7.52
C VAL A 48 -11.10 2.83 -6.75
N PHE A 49 -12.20 3.33 -7.30
CA PHE A 49 -13.54 3.18 -6.74
C PHE A 49 -14.24 1.95 -7.32
N VAL A 50 -14.91 1.17 -6.48
CA VAL A 50 -15.79 0.07 -6.86
C VAL A 50 -17.08 0.11 -6.05
N ASP A 51 -18.18 -0.41 -6.60
CA ASP A 51 -19.50 -0.34 -5.97
C ASP A 51 -19.67 -1.42 -4.88
N ALA A 52 -19.17 -2.65 -5.14
CA ALA A 52 -19.25 -3.77 -4.22
C ALA A 52 -17.89 -4.16 -3.63
N LEU A 53 -17.92 -4.76 -2.43
CA LEU A 53 -16.72 -5.32 -1.79
C LEU A 53 -16.11 -6.47 -2.62
N GLU A 54 -16.94 -7.19 -3.37
CA GLU A 54 -16.54 -8.30 -4.24
C GLU A 54 -15.55 -7.84 -5.31
N ASP A 55 -15.78 -6.64 -5.86
CA ASP A 55 -14.95 -6.04 -6.90
C ASP A 55 -13.59 -5.56 -6.36
N VAL A 56 -13.41 -5.44 -5.04
CA VAL A 56 -12.12 -5.10 -4.42
C VAL A 56 -11.07 -6.17 -4.74
N GLU A 57 -11.46 -7.44 -4.79
CA GLU A 57 -10.56 -8.55 -5.16
C GLU A 57 -9.98 -8.32 -6.56
N LEU A 58 -10.83 -8.00 -7.53
CA LEU A 58 -10.45 -7.74 -8.91
C LEU A 58 -9.45 -6.59 -9.04
N VAL A 59 -9.63 -5.53 -8.25
CA VAL A 59 -8.70 -4.38 -8.23
C VAL A 59 -7.34 -4.80 -7.66
N LEU A 60 -7.32 -5.62 -6.61
CA LEU A 60 -6.07 -6.12 -6.02
C LEU A 60 -5.31 -7.04 -6.98
N ASP A 61 -6.02 -7.91 -7.71
CA ASP A 61 -5.42 -8.73 -8.77
C ASP A 61 -4.84 -7.87 -9.91
N ALA A 62 -5.57 -6.83 -10.33
CA ALA A 62 -5.08 -5.90 -11.34
C ALA A 62 -3.80 -5.16 -10.88
N PHE A 63 -3.74 -4.74 -9.61
CA PHE A 63 -2.53 -4.14 -9.04
C PHE A 63 -1.37 -5.13 -8.97
N GLN A 64 -1.63 -6.39 -8.62
CA GLN A 64 -0.60 -7.43 -8.62
C GLN A 64 -0.04 -7.65 -10.02
N ALA A 65 -0.90 -7.77 -11.03
CA ALA A 65 -0.49 -7.92 -12.43
C ALA A 65 0.31 -6.71 -12.92
N ALA A 66 -0.17 -5.48 -12.67
CA ALA A 66 0.52 -4.26 -13.04
C ALA A 66 1.90 -4.13 -12.36
N ALA A 67 2.02 -4.56 -11.10
CA ALA A 67 3.29 -4.61 -10.40
C ALA A 67 4.24 -5.65 -11.02
N ALA A 68 3.74 -6.83 -11.38
CA ALA A 68 4.54 -7.87 -12.04
C ALA A 68 5.02 -7.44 -13.43
N GLU A 69 4.25 -6.60 -14.14
CA GLU A 69 4.61 -6.01 -15.43
C GLU A 69 5.53 -4.76 -15.30
N GLY A 70 5.78 -4.28 -14.09
CA GLY A 70 6.59 -3.08 -13.84
C GLY A 70 5.91 -1.75 -14.14
N LYS A 71 4.59 -1.75 -14.39
CA LYS A 71 3.82 -0.53 -14.72
C LYS A 71 3.72 0.45 -13.55
N LEU A 72 3.97 -0.02 -12.33
CA LEU A 72 3.99 0.81 -11.13
C LEU A 72 5.39 1.33 -10.79
N ASP A 73 6.44 0.90 -11.50
CA ASP A 73 7.82 1.22 -11.14
C ASP A 73 8.11 2.72 -11.27
N ASP A 74 7.62 3.38 -12.32
CA ASP A 74 7.74 4.84 -12.48
C ASP A 74 7.01 5.59 -11.35
N ALA A 75 5.78 5.17 -11.01
CA ALA A 75 5.02 5.78 -9.92
C ALA A 75 5.72 5.57 -8.56
N ILE A 76 6.31 4.39 -8.36
CA ILE A 76 7.13 4.07 -7.17
C ILE A 76 8.38 4.94 -7.16
N ALA A 77 9.09 5.07 -8.27
CA ALA A 77 10.29 5.89 -8.40
C ALA A 77 10.00 7.36 -8.07
N GLU A 78 8.92 7.92 -8.63
CA GLU A 78 8.53 9.30 -8.35
C GLU A 78 8.24 9.54 -6.87
N VAL A 79 7.44 8.65 -6.24
CA VAL A 79 7.17 8.79 -4.81
C VAL A 79 8.40 8.45 -3.95
N ALA A 80 9.31 7.59 -4.44
CA ALA A 80 10.57 7.23 -3.79
C ALA A 80 11.54 8.41 -3.76
N GLU A 81 11.68 9.09 -4.90
CA GLU A 81 12.59 10.21 -5.15
C GLU A 81 12.20 11.50 -4.46
N ARG A 82 10.93 11.69 -4.08
CA ARG A 82 10.53 12.84 -3.25
C ARG A 82 11.35 12.85 -1.96
N LYS A 83 12.37 13.71 -2.00
CA LYS A 83 13.49 13.94 -1.09
C LYS A 83 13.12 13.68 0.37
N ARG A 84 14.09 13.15 1.14
CA ARG A 84 14.19 13.50 2.57
C ARG A 84 13.91 14.99 2.67
N ARG A 85 12.84 15.39 3.37
CA ARG A 85 12.77 16.76 3.86
C ARG A 85 14.01 16.92 4.72
N SER A 86 15.04 17.58 4.17
CA SER A 86 16.00 18.25 5.02
C SER A 86 15.24 19.37 5.68
N GLN A 87 15.01 19.18 6.98
CA GLN A 87 14.50 20.13 7.98
C GLN A 87 12.99 20.41 7.94
#